data_AF-A0A7I4Y109-F1
#
_entry.id   AF-A0A7I4Y109-F1
#
_cell.length_a   1.000
_cell.length_b   1.000
_cell.length_c   1.000
_cell.angle_alpha   90.00
_cell.angle_beta   90.00
_cell.angle_gamma   90.00
#
_symmetry.space_group_name_H-M   'P 1'
#
loop_
_entity.id
_entity.type
_entity.pdbx_description
1 polymer ?
#
loop_
_entity_poly.entity_id
_entity_poly.type
_entity_poly.pdbx_seq_one_letter_code
_entity_poly.pdbx_strand_id
1 'polypeptide(L)'
;MLQIYVSSETCIDALLIICVSRCTYSCKDSAASAPHERDIANHFCNISSRRTMNNLKEAAHGNEYDVKLIASVAKAVCKNGGLPTLGWATQKRPIRIV
;
A
#
# COMPACT_ATOMS: atom_id res chain seq x y z
N MET A 1 -8.68 16.72 -6.75
CA MET A 1 -7.86 15.79 -7.55
C MET A 1 -7.51 14.60 -6.66
N LEU A 2 -8.48 13.72 -6.45
CA LEU A 2 -8.42 12.57 -5.55
C LEU A 2 -8.73 11.33 -6.38
N GLN A 3 -7.81 10.98 -7.25
CA GLN A 3 -7.82 9.81 -8.14
C GLN A 3 -6.34 9.43 -8.24
N ILE A 4 -6.03 8.15 -8.08
CA ILE A 4 -4.68 7.58 -7.89
C ILE A 4 -4.18 7.57 -6.42
N TYR A 5 -5.06 7.25 -5.48
CA TYR A 5 -4.67 6.54 -4.26
C TYR A 5 -5.57 5.31 -4.09
N VAL A 6 -5.83 4.61 -5.20
CA VAL A 6 -6.40 3.26 -5.16
C VAL A 6 -5.21 2.31 -5.15
N SER A 7 -4.82 1.95 -3.94
CA SER A 7 -4.16 0.69 -3.54
C SER A 7 -3.07 0.16 -4.48
N SER A 8 -1.83 0.59 -4.24
CA SER A 8 -0.62 -0.03 -4.81
C SER A 8 -0.58 -1.55 -4.61
N GLU A 9 -1.22 -2.06 -3.56
CA GLU A 9 -1.25 -3.49 -3.24
C GLU A 9 -2.06 -4.28 -4.29
N THR A 10 -3.27 -3.82 -4.67
CA THR A 10 -4.12 -4.52 -5.65
C THR A 10 -3.62 -4.43 -7.09
N CYS A 11 -2.89 -3.37 -7.44
CA CYS A 11 -2.33 -3.22 -8.79
C CYS A 11 -1.17 -4.19 -9.03
N ILE A 12 -0.38 -4.50 -7.99
CA ILE A 12 0.75 -5.43 -8.09
C ILE A 12 0.24 -6.86 -8.27
N ASP A 13 -0.82 -7.25 -7.56
CA ASP A 13 -1.39 -8.59 -7.66
C ASP A 13 -2.04 -8.84 -9.04
N ALA A 14 -2.71 -7.84 -9.61
CA ALA A 14 -3.27 -7.94 -10.97
C ALA A 14 -2.18 -8.09 -12.04
N LEU A 15 -1.06 -7.35 -11.91
CA LEU A 15 0.09 -7.47 -12.82
C LEU A 15 0.80 -8.81 -12.68
N LEU A 16 0.88 -9.35 -11.46
CA LEU A 16 1.49 -10.66 -11.18
C LEU A 16 0.79 -11.79 -11.93
N ILE A 17 -0.55 -11.83 -11.88
CA ILE A 17 -1.37 -12.84 -12.56
C ILE A 17 -1.13 -12.82 -14.07
N ILE A 18 -1.03 -11.62 -14.66
CA ILE A 18 -0.79 -11.43 -16.10
C ILE A 18 0.63 -11.90 -16.47
N CYS A 19 1.65 -11.52 -15.69
CA CYS A 19 3.04 -11.93 -15.92
C CYS A 19 3.22 -13.45 -15.84
N VAL A 20 2.62 -14.10 -14.83
CA VAL A 20 2.70 -15.55 -14.66
C VAL A 20 1.94 -16.27 -15.77
N SER A 21 0.76 -15.78 -16.16
CA SER A 21 -0.04 -16.35 -17.26
C SER A 21 0.74 -16.30 -18.59
N ARG A 22 1.30 -15.13 -18.92
CA ARG A 22 2.12 -14.94 -20.12
C ARG A 22 3.37 -15.81 -20.11
N CYS A 23 4.13 -15.83 -19.01
CA CYS A 23 5.30 -16.68 -18.88
C CYS A 23 4.95 -18.16 -19.03
N THR A 24 3.82 -18.61 -18.47
CA THR A 24 3.37 -20.01 -18.59
C THR A 24 3.05 -20.37 -20.04
N TYR A 25 2.41 -19.47 -20.77
CA TYR A 25 2.15 -19.64 -22.20
C TYR A 25 3.46 -19.70 -23.00
N SER A 26 4.36 -18.74 -22.80
CA SER A 26 5.66 -18.69 -23.48
C SER A 26 6.54 -19.90 -23.16
N CYS A 27 6.51 -20.41 -21.92
CA CYS A 27 7.20 -21.63 -21.54
C CYS A 27 6.60 -22.88 -22.20
N LYS A 28 5.28 -22.93 -22.41
CA LYS A 28 4.61 -24.04 -23.12
C LYS A 28 4.92 -24.05 -24.60
N ASP A 29 5.01 -22.87 -25.22
CA ASP A 29 5.32 -22.70 -26.63
C ASP A 29 6.83 -22.76 -26.92
N SER A 30 7.68 -22.97 -25.90
CA SER A 30 9.14 -22.89 -26.00
C SER A 30 9.64 -21.61 -26.68
N ALA A 31 8.93 -20.51 -26.45
CA ALA A 31 9.25 -19.21 -27.04
C ALA A 31 10.64 -18.77 -26.60
N ALA A 32 11.41 -18.16 -27.51
CA ALA A 32 12.76 -17.67 -27.20
C ALA A 32 12.79 -16.62 -26.08
N SER A 33 11.66 -15.93 -25.83
CA SER A 33 11.50 -14.96 -24.74
C SER A 33 11.16 -15.59 -23.38
N ALA A 34 10.85 -16.89 -23.33
CA ALA A 34 10.40 -17.56 -22.11
C ALA A 34 11.39 -17.47 -20.92
N PRO A 35 12.73 -17.54 -21.11
CA PRO A 35 13.68 -17.34 -20.01
C PRO A 35 13.60 -15.92 -19.42
N HIS A 36 13.49 -14.91 -20.27
CA HIS A 36 13.42 -13.51 -19.84
C HIS A 36 12.09 -13.20 -19.14
N GLU A 37 10.98 -13.76 -19.65
CA GLU A 37 9.66 -13.63 -19.01
C GLU A 37 9.63 -14.35 -17.66
N ARG A 38 10.36 -15.46 -17.50
CA ARG A 38 10.52 -16.16 -16.23
C ARG A 38 11.27 -15.31 -15.20
N ASP A 39 12.34 -14.62 -15.59
CA ASP A 39 13.08 -13.74 -14.68
C ASP A 39 12.21 -12.57 -14.19
N ILE A 40 11.44 -11.96 -15.10
CA ILE A 40 10.47 -10.92 -14.76
C ILE A 40 9.42 -11.46 -13.79
N ALA A 41 8.79 -12.60 -14.11
CA ALA A 41 7.77 -13.21 -13.26
C ALA A 41 8.32 -13.55 -11.86
N ASN A 42 9.53 -14.12 -11.79
CA ASN A 42 10.18 -14.43 -10.51
C ASN A 42 10.46 -13.17 -9.68
N HIS A 43 10.90 -12.08 -10.31
CA HIS A 43 11.15 -10.83 -9.62
C HIS A 43 9.87 -10.26 -9.00
N PHE A 44 8.77 -10.24 -9.76
CA PHE A 44 7.47 -9.81 -9.26
C PHE A 44 6.94 -10.72 -8.15
N CYS A 45 7.01 -12.05 -8.32
CA CYS A 45 6.65 -13.01 -7.27
C CYS A 45 7.42 -12.78 -5.95
N ASN A 46 8.71 -12.45 -6.03
CA ASN A 46 9.53 -12.20 -4.85
C ASN A 46 9.14 -10.88 -4.14
N ILE A 47 8.80 -9.84 -4.89
CA ILE A 47 8.30 -8.59 -4.29
C ILE A 47 6.94 -8.83 -3.62
N SER A 48 6.00 -9.44 -4.33
CA SER A 48 4.65 -9.69 -3.81
C SER A 48 4.68 -10.60 -2.58
N SER A 49 5.40 -11.72 -2.65
CA SER A 49 5.46 -12.67 -1.52
C SER A 49 6.03 -12.05 -0.24
N ARG A 50 7.05 -11.18 -0.35
CA ARG A 50 7.57 -10.44 0.82
C ARG A 50 6.54 -9.51 1.42
N ARG A 51 5.77 -8.79 0.60
CA ARG A 51 4.70 -7.89 1.08
C ARG A 51 3.57 -8.66 1.73
N THR A 52 3.06 -9.69 1.05
CA THR A 52 1.99 -10.55 1.59
C THR A 52 2.40 -11.17 2.91
N MET A 53 3.64 -11.65 3.04
CA MET A 53 4.13 -12.24 4.29
C MET A 53 4.23 -11.21 5.42
N ASN A 54 4.64 -9.98 5.14
CA ASN A 54 4.66 -8.92 6.14
C ASN A 54 3.25 -8.54 6.59
N ASN A 55 2.33 -8.35 5.63
CA ASN A 55 0.93 -8.04 5.93
C ASN A 55 0.26 -9.16 6.73
N LEU A 56 0.54 -10.44 6.40
CA LEU A 56 0.05 -11.59 7.16
C LEU A 56 0.61 -11.63 8.59
N LYS A 57 1.89 -11.29 8.79
CA LYS A 57 2.48 -11.20 10.13
C LYS A 57 1.83 -10.10 10.96
N GLU A 58 1.60 -8.94 10.37
CA GLU A 58 0.89 -7.83 11.02
C GLU A 58 -0.55 -8.21 11.39
N ALA A 59 -1.26 -8.90 10.48
CA ALA A 59 -2.62 -9.39 10.74
C ALA A 59 -2.65 -10.48 11.83
N ALA A 60 -1.67 -11.39 11.84
CA ALA A 60 -1.59 -12.50 12.78
C ALA A 60 -1.26 -12.06 14.22
N HIS A 61 -0.56 -10.94 14.40
CA HIS A 61 -0.16 -10.42 15.71
C HIS A 61 -1.28 -9.69 16.49
N GLY A 62 -2.52 -9.68 15.98
CA GLY A 62 -3.68 -9.16 16.71
C GLY A 62 -3.60 -7.65 16.89
N ASN A 63 -3.97 -6.89 15.86
CA ASN A 63 -3.84 -5.44 15.87
C ASN A 63 -5.05 -4.67 16.43
N GLU A 64 -5.67 -5.19 17.49
CA GLU A 64 -6.91 -4.62 18.04
C GLU A 64 -6.71 -3.23 18.63
N TYR A 65 -5.52 -2.96 19.17
CA TYR A 65 -5.18 -1.66 19.73
C TYR A 65 -5.09 -0.59 18.65
N ASP A 66 -4.34 -0.82 17.55
CA ASP A 66 -4.23 0.20 16.50
C ASP A 66 -5.56 0.37 15.78
N VAL A 67 -6.33 -0.69 15.55
CA VAL A 67 -7.67 -0.60 14.95
C VAL A 67 -8.60 0.27 15.81
N LYS A 68 -8.60 0.09 17.14
CA LYS A 68 -9.36 0.93 18.06
C LYS A 68 -8.86 2.38 18.08
N LEU A 69 -7.55 2.59 18.01
CA LEU A 69 -6.93 3.91 17.95
C LEU A 69 -7.32 4.65 16.67
N ILE A 70 -7.19 4.01 15.51
CA ILE A 70 -7.58 4.55 14.20
C ILE A 70 -9.07 4.91 14.20
N ALA A 71 -9.93 4.02 14.71
CA ALA A 71 -11.37 4.30 14.82
C ALA A 71 -11.67 5.51 15.72
N SER A 72 -10.96 5.64 16.84
CA SER A 72 -11.09 6.78 17.75
C SER A 72 -10.65 8.10 17.10
N VAL A 73 -9.51 8.10 16.40
CA VAL A 73 -8.99 9.26 15.67
C VAL A 73 -9.95 9.66 14.56
N ALA A 74 -10.41 8.71 13.74
CA ALA A 74 -11.39 8.96 12.69
C ALA A 74 -12.69 9.56 13.25
N LYS A 75 -13.21 9.00 14.36
CA LYS A 75 -14.39 9.55 15.04
C LYS A 75 -14.17 10.98 15.52
N ALA A 76 -13.00 11.29 16.07
CA ALA A 76 -12.66 12.65 16.50
C ALA A 76 -12.58 13.63 15.32
N VAL A 77 -11.98 13.22 14.20
CA VAL A 77 -11.89 14.06 12.99
C VAL A 77 -13.28 14.31 12.38
N CYS A 78 -14.09 13.26 12.23
CA CYS A 78 -15.44 13.38 11.69
C CYS A 78 -16.34 14.24 12.58
N LYS A 79 -16.23 14.13 13.91
CA LYS A 79 -17.00 14.95 14.86
C LYS A 79 -16.60 16.42 14.81
N ASN A 80 -15.32 16.72 14.59
CA ASN A 80 -14.79 18.09 14.59
C ASN A 80 -14.81 18.75 13.19
N GLY A 81 -15.24 18.05 12.15
CA GLY A 81 -15.24 18.57 10.77
C GLY A 81 -13.83 18.81 10.20
N GLY A 82 -12.81 18.20 10.80
CA GLY A 82 -11.40 18.44 10.51
C GLY A 82 -10.48 17.87 11.60
N LEU A 83 -9.16 17.98 11.41
CA LEU A 83 -8.20 17.59 12.43
C LEU A 83 -8.44 18.39 13.71
N PRO A 84 -8.62 17.75 14.88
CA PRO A 84 -8.74 18.47 16.13
C PRO A 84 -7.46 19.27 16.37
N THR A 85 -7.56 20.60 16.31
CA THR A 85 -6.46 21.47 16.67
C THR A 85 -6.24 21.36 18.16
N LEU A 86 -5.02 20.98 18.55
CA LEU A 86 -4.60 21.09 19.94
C LEU A 86 -4.76 22.55 20.34
N GLY A 87 -5.67 22.79 21.29
CA GLY A 87 -5.86 24.08 21.93
C GLY A 87 -4.64 24.42 22.79
N TRP A 88 -3.53 24.77 22.15
CA TRP A 88 -2.56 25.68 22.74
C TRP A 88 -2.78 27.00 22.03
N ALA A 89 -3.21 27.97 22.82
CA ALA A 89 -3.43 29.35 22.44
C ALA A 89 -2.59 29.81 21.24
N THR A 90 -3.26 30.40 20.26
CA THR A 90 -2.90 31.67 19.63
C THR A 90 -1.45 32.12 19.86
N GLN A 91 -0.43 31.44 19.30
CA GLN A 91 0.87 32.07 19.12
C GLN A 91 0.88 32.73 17.74
N LYS A 92 0.17 33.86 17.65
CA LYS A 92 0.45 34.89 16.64
C LYS A 92 1.88 35.38 16.88
N ARG A 93 2.90 34.68 16.36
CA ARG A 93 4.20 35.32 16.16
C ARG A 93 4.11 36.09 14.84
N PRO A 94 4.21 37.42 14.82
CA PRO A 94 4.36 38.12 13.56
C PRO A 94 5.70 37.68 12.96
N ILE A 95 5.64 37.14 11.74
CA ILE A 95 6.83 36.92 10.93
C ILE A 95 7.37 38.31 10.60
N ARG A 96 8.41 38.73 11.33
CA ARG A 96 9.19 39.91 10.96
C ARG A 96 10.20 39.43 9.92
N ILE A 97 9.90 39.70 8.65
CA ILE A 97 10.89 39.62 7.58
C ILE A 97 11.89 40.74 7.89
N VAL A 98 13.10 40.35 8.25
CA VAL A 98 14.28 41.23 8.26
C VAL A 98 15.15 40.79 7.11
#